data_AF-A0A8T6PMW9-F1
#
_entry.id   AF-A0A8T6PMW9-F1
#
_cell.length_a   1.000
_cell.length_b   1.000
_cell.length_c   1.000
_cell.angle_alpha   90.00
_cell.angle_beta   90.00
_cell.angle_gamma   90.00
#
_symmetry.space_group_name_H-M   'P 1'
#
loop_
_entity.id
_entity.type
_entity.pdbx_description
1 polymer ?
#
loop_
_entity_poly.entity_id
_entity_poly.type
_entity_poly.pdbx_seq_one_letter_code
_entity_poly.pdbx_strand_id
1 'polypeptide(L)'
;MNTPTPHPDSSLSERNTAPPDILPRFVLQMLQGLIVLTLPVVLILGSVRLVMSEAFLWLEYNRPGFPEDPYGFTTEDRLEYGPYGVRYLVEERDISYLAELEIGGKPAFNRDELRHMEDVQDVTQAALRVLLLGTALLAIGFIPLARQPRLRPRLRQALRWGGWLTFGVFMITTAVMLVSWGFFFEAFHDVFFEAGTWQFYKSDTLIRLYPEQFWFDAALSIGLLASLGAGLCVAIPWYWECRLARQAATPSDADTDPAYPVEAT
;
A
#
# COMPACT_ATOMS: atom_id res chain seq x y z
N MET A 1 72.47 -35.31 16.39
CA MET A 1 71.16 -35.31 17.08
C MET A 1 70.40 -34.10 16.56
N ASN A 2 69.45 -34.32 15.66
CA ASN A 2 68.74 -33.27 14.94
C ASN A 2 67.59 -32.74 15.81
N THR A 3 67.58 -31.43 16.07
CA THR A 3 66.43 -30.72 16.64
C THR A 3 65.40 -30.45 15.56
N PRO A 4 64.11 -30.78 15.73
CA PRO A 4 63.08 -30.40 14.78
C PRO A 4 62.72 -28.92 14.95
N THR A 5 62.77 -28.17 13.85
CA THR A 5 62.22 -26.82 13.72
C THR A 5 60.68 -26.86 13.79
N PRO A 6 60.01 -25.92 14.47
CA PRO A 6 58.56 -25.85 14.44
C PRO A 6 58.08 -25.34 13.08
N HIS A 7 57.17 -26.08 12.46
CA HIS A 7 56.40 -25.63 11.31
C HIS A 7 55.47 -24.48 11.73
N PRO A 8 55.42 -23.34 11.01
CA PRO A 8 54.41 -22.34 11.27
C PRO A 8 53.05 -22.87 10.80
N ASP A 9 52.08 -22.88 11.72
CA ASP A 9 50.68 -23.17 11.46
C ASP A 9 50.16 -22.25 10.34
N SER A 10 49.94 -22.82 9.15
CA SER A 10 49.35 -22.14 7.99
C SER A 10 47.82 -22.02 8.08
N SER A 11 47.23 -22.33 9.24
CA SER A 11 45.78 -22.46 9.44
C SER A 11 45.06 -21.16 9.85
N LEU A 12 45.75 -20.01 9.95
CA LEU A 12 45.18 -18.75 10.45
C LEU A 12 44.96 -17.64 9.40
N SER A 13 45.21 -17.87 8.10
CA SER A 13 45.04 -16.83 7.08
C SER A 13 43.75 -16.92 6.25
N GLU A 14 43.00 -18.02 6.30
CA GLU A 14 41.66 -18.09 5.70
C GLU A 14 40.59 -17.52 6.65
N ARG A 15 40.80 -16.28 7.09
CA ARG A 15 39.65 -15.47 7.53
C ARG A 15 38.80 -15.24 6.31
N ASN A 16 37.76 -16.06 6.19
CA ASN A 16 36.52 -15.90 5.43
C ASN A 16 36.26 -14.44 4.97
N THR A 17 36.95 -13.98 3.92
CA THR A 17 36.65 -12.71 3.26
C THR A 17 35.59 -13.03 2.24
N ALA A 18 34.34 -13.16 2.69
CA ALA A 18 33.22 -12.98 1.78
C ALA A 18 33.50 -11.69 1.00
N PRO A 19 33.43 -11.71 -0.35
CA PRO A 19 33.78 -10.54 -1.15
C PRO A 19 32.96 -9.35 -0.65
N PRO A 20 33.57 -8.16 -0.49
CA PRO A 20 32.89 -7.00 0.06
C PRO A 20 31.59 -6.75 -0.70
N ASP A 21 30.53 -6.33 0.02
CA ASP A 21 29.30 -5.86 -0.60
C ASP A 21 29.68 -4.89 -1.73
N ILE A 22 29.27 -5.17 -2.97
CA ILE A 22 29.61 -4.34 -4.15
C ILE A 22 29.15 -2.88 -3.93
N LEU A 23 28.14 -2.70 -3.08
CA LEU A 23 27.58 -1.41 -2.71
C LEU A 23 28.11 -0.94 -1.34
N PRO A 24 28.52 0.33 -1.21
CA PRO A 24 28.85 0.92 0.07
C PRO A 24 27.70 0.83 1.09
N ARG A 25 28.01 0.73 2.38
CA ARG A 25 27.01 0.62 3.47
C ARG A 25 25.96 1.74 3.44
N PHE A 26 26.36 2.98 3.15
CA PHE A 26 25.43 4.10 3.08
C PHE A 26 24.41 3.94 1.94
N VAL A 27 24.81 3.36 0.80
CA VAL A 27 23.90 3.09 -0.32
C VAL A 27 22.85 2.07 0.10
N LEU A 28 23.27 1.01 0.79
CA LEU A 28 22.34 -0.02 1.28
C LEU A 28 21.33 0.55 2.28
N GLN A 29 21.77 1.43 3.19
CA GLN A 29 20.88 2.12 4.13
C GLN A 29 19.89 3.04 3.39
N MET A 30 20.35 3.76 2.37
CA MET A 30 19.49 4.61 1.54
C MET A 30 18.44 3.78 0.80
N LEU A 31 18.80 2.63 0.21
CA LEU A 31 17.85 1.73 -0.46
C LEU A 31 16.81 1.17 0.51
N GLN A 32 17.21 0.77 1.72
CA GLN A 32 16.27 0.33 2.75
C GLN A 32 15.36 1.48 3.20
N GLY A 33 15.92 2.67 3.40
CA GLY A 33 15.16 3.87 3.77
C GLY A 33 14.11 4.23 2.71
N LEU A 34 14.46 4.16 1.42
CA LEU A 34 13.52 4.34 0.32
C LEU A 34 12.33 3.39 0.47
N ILE A 35 12.58 2.07 0.61
CA ILE A 35 11.51 1.08 0.80
C ILE A 35 10.65 1.42 2.02
N VAL A 36 11.26 1.68 3.18
CA VAL A 36 10.53 1.92 4.43
C VAL A 36 9.61 3.14 4.32
N LEU A 37 10.09 4.21 3.67
CA LEU A 37 9.35 5.48 3.58
C LEU A 37 8.34 5.50 2.44
N THR A 38 8.63 4.87 1.29
CA THR A 38 7.72 4.89 0.13
C THR A 38 6.65 3.81 0.22
N LEU A 39 6.87 2.73 0.98
CA LEU A 39 5.91 1.63 1.09
C LEU A 39 4.54 2.08 1.67
N PRO A 40 4.47 2.87 2.77
CA PRO A 40 3.19 3.41 3.23
C PRO A 40 2.47 4.21 2.16
N VAL A 41 3.17 5.13 1.48
CA VAL A 41 2.59 5.97 0.43
C VAL A 41 2.01 5.14 -0.71
N VAL A 42 2.76 4.15 -1.20
CA VAL A 42 2.32 3.28 -2.29
C VAL A 42 1.13 2.42 -1.88
N LEU A 43 1.12 1.87 -0.65
CA LEU A 43 -0.01 1.06 -0.16
C LEU A 43 -1.27 1.90 0.06
N ILE A 44 -1.14 3.12 0.61
CA ILE A 44 -2.25 4.05 0.81
C ILE A 44 -2.83 4.46 -0.55
N LEU A 45 -2.03 5.10 -1.39
CA LEU A 45 -2.51 5.68 -2.64
C LEU A 45 -2.89 4.61 -3.68
N GLY A 46 -2.24 3.45 -3.63
CA GLY A 46 -2.66 2.27 -4.40
C GLY A 46 -4.06 1.80 -3.99
N SER A 47 -4.35 1.77 -2.68
CA SER A 47 -5.68 1.41 -2.17
C SER A 47 -6.72 2.47 -2.54
N VAL A 48 -6.39 3.75 -2.45
CA VAL A 48 -7.24 4.86 -2.95
C VAL A 48 -7.55 4.65 -4.43
N ARG A 49 -6.55 4.36 -5.26
CA ARG A 49 -6.77 4.12 -6.70
C ARG A 49 -7.65 2.90 -6.98
N LEU A 50 -7.56 1.84 -6.18
CA LEU A 50 -8.42 0.67 -6.30
C LEU A 50 -9.88 0.98 -5.93
N VAL A 51 -10.08 1.74 -4.84
CA VAL A 51 -11.40 2.16 -4.37
C VAL A 51 -12.02 3.22 -5.30
N MET A 52 -11.21 4.08 -5.92
CA MET A 52 -11.62 4.99 -6.99
C MET A 52 -11.81 4.22 -8.30
N SER A 53 -12.84 3.37 -8.35
CA SER A 53 -13.20 2.55 -9.49
C SER A 53 -14.70 2.31 -9.58
N GLU A 54 -15.19 2.08 -10.80
CA GLU A 54 -16.58 1.69 -11.04
C GLU A 54 -16.94 0.35 -10.37
N ALA A 55 -15.95 -0.54 -10.20
CA ALA A 55 -16.14 -1.81 -9.49
C ALA A 55 -16.45 -1.58 -8.01
N PHE A 56 -15.77 -0.64 -7.36
CA PHE A 56 -16.07 -0.29 -5.97
C PHE A 56 -17.46 0.36 -5.84
N LEU A 57 -17.83 1.29 -6.74
CA LEU A 57 -19.18 1.85 -6.77
C LEU A 57 -20.25 0.75 -6.85
N TRP A 58 -20.05 -0.22 -7.76
CA TRP A 58 -20.95 -1.34 -7.89
C TRP A 58 -21.04 -2.17 -6.62
N LEU A 59 -19.90 -2.54 -6.02
CA LEU A 59 -19.87 -3.32 -4.77
C LEU A 59 -20.56 -2.58 -3.62
N GLU A 60 -20.29 -1.28 -3.50
CA GLU A 60 -20.79 -0.45 -2.41
C GLU A 60 -22.30 -0.27 -2.49
N TYR A 61 -22.82 0.07 -3.66
CA TYR A 61 -24.26 0.26 -3.86
C TYR A 61 -25.08 -1.04 -3.84
N ASN A 62 -24.45 -2.19 -4.12
CA ASN A 62 -25.10 -3.50 -4.02
C ASN A 62 -24.90 -4.17 -2.66
N ARG A 63 -24.20 -3.54 -1.70
CA ARG A 63 -23.99 -4.16 -0.40
C ARG A 63 -25.29 -4.12 0.44
N PRO A 64 -25.56 -5.17 1.24
CA PRO A 64 -26.73 -5.18 2.11
C PRO A 64 -26.73 -4.01 3.09
N GLY A 65 -27.86 -3.28 3.15
CA GLY A 65 -28.08 -2.20 4.11
C GLY A 65 -27.47 -0.85 3.73
N PHE A 66 -27.03 -0.65 2.48
CA PHE A 66 -26.66 0.69 2.01
C PHE A 66 -27.88 1.64 2.05
N PRO A 67 -27.74 2.89 2.54
CA PRO A 67 -28.88 3.79 2.72
C PRO A 67 -29.48 4.26 1.39
N GLU A 68 -30.81 4.27 1.33
CA GLU A 68 -31.57 4.87 0.23
C GLU A 68 -31.34 6.39 0.14
N ASP A 69 -31.51 6.97 -1.06
CA ASP A 69 -31.54 8.42 -1.23
C ASP A 69 -32.91 8.99 -0.80
N PRO A 70 -33.00 9.83 0.25
CA PRO A 70 -34.27 10.45 0.63
C PRO A 70 -34.82 11.42 -0.43
N TYR A 71 -34.02 11.80 -1.43
CA TYR A 71 -34.41 12.72 -2.52
C TYR A 71 -34.75 12.01 -3.84
N GLY A 72 -34.74 10.66 -3.84
CA GLY A 72 -35.36 9.86 -4.89
C GLY A 72 -34.42 9.24 -5.93
N PHE A 73 -33.09 9.34 -5.80
CA PHE A 73 -32.22 8.46 -6.58
C PHE A 73 -32.36 7.01 -6.14
N THR A 74 -32.65 6.15 -7.10
CA THR A 74 -32.56 4.71 -6.95
C THR A 74 -31.11 4.25 -6.94
N THR A 75 -30.89 2.99 -6.56
CA THR A 75 -29.58 2.37 -6.71
C THR A 75 -29.12 2.36 -8.17
N GLU A 76 -30.06 2.14 -9.09
CA GLU A 76 -29.84 2.18 -10.53
C GLU A 76 -29.36 3.57 -10.99
N ASP A 77 -30.02 4.65 -10.53
CA ASP A 77 -29.60 6.03 -10.85
C ASP A 77 -28.19 6.31 -10.35
N ARG A 78 -27.85 5.88 -9.12
CA ARG A 78 -26.50 6.08 -8.56
C ARG A 78 -25.45 5.28 -9.32
N LEU A 79 -25.78 4.09 -9.82
CA LEU A 79 -24.90 3.28 -10.65
C LEU A 79 -24.82 3.77 -12.10
N GLU A 80 -25.81 4.52 -12.58
CA GLU A 80 -25.77 5.18 -13.88
C GLU A 80 -24.89 6.45 -13.84
N TYR A 81 -25.13 7.33 -12.85
CA TYR A 81 -24.49 8.65 -12.81
C TYR A 81 -23.20 8.70 -11.99
N GLY A 82 -23.04 7.87 -10.95
CA GLY A 82 -21.81 7.80 -10.15
C GLY A 82 -20.53 7.55 -10.98
N PRO A 83 -20.52 6.62 -11.95
CA PRO A 83 -19.34 6.39 -12.79
C PRO A 83 -18.79 7.64 -13.51
N TYR A 84 -19.61 8.66 -13.80
CA TYR A 84 -19.13 9.89 -14.43
C TYR A 84 -18.11 10.63 -13.55
N GLY A 85 -18.30 10.68 -12.24
CA GLY A 85 -17.32 11.31 -11.33
C GLY A 85 -16.00 10.53 -11.32
N VAL A 86 -16.05 9.19 -11.26
CA VAL A 86 -14.83 8.36 -11.31
C VAL A 86 -14.07 8.54 -12.62
N ARG A 87 -14.75 8.52 -13.77
CA ARG A 87 -14.12 8.74 -15.07
C ARG A 87 -13.54 10.14 -15.20
N TYR A 88 -14.29 11.15 -14.76
CA TYR A 88 -13.82 12.54 -14.74
C TYR A 88 -12.48 12.66 -14.00
N LEU A 89 -12.41 12.07 -12.80
CA LEU A 89 -11.22 12.14 -11.95
C LEU A 89 -10.05 11.32 -12.51
N VAL A 90 -10.28 10.07 -12.91
CA VAL A 90 -9.22 9.14 -13.32
C VAL A 90 -8.69 9.42 -14.72
N GLU A 91 -9.56 9.85 -15.64
CA GLU A 91 -9.21 10.10 -17.04
C GLU A 91 -8.83 11.56 -17.30
N GLU A 92 -8.77 12.41 -16.25
CA GLU A 92 -8.40 13.83 -16.34
C GLU A 92 -9.24 14.57 -17.38
N ARG A 93 -10.57 14.35 -17.35
CA ARG A 93 -11.52 14.95 -18.31
C ARG A 93 -11.71 16.44 -18.01
N ASP A 94 -12.02 17.23 -19.03
CA ASP A 94 -12.44 18.62 -18.83
C ASP A 94 -13.72 18.71 -18.00
N ILE A 95 -13.89 19.79 -17.24
CA ILE A 95 -15.08 20.01 -16.40
C ILE A 95 -16.38 20.02 -17.21
N SER A 96 -16.33 20.34 -18.51
CA SER A 96 -17.49 20.25 -19.41
C SER A 96 -18.11 18.85 -19.43
N TYR A 97 -17.31 17.80 -19.20
CA TYR A 97 -17.80 16.43 -19.13
C TYR A 97 -18.86 16.22 -18.03
N LEU A 98 -18.71 16.91 -16.90
CA LEU A 98 -19.71 16.89 -15.82
C LEU A 98 -20.76 18.00 -16.00
N ALA A 99 -20.36 19.17 -16.52
CA ALA A 99 -21.26 20.30 -16.70
C ALA A 99 -22.35 20.04 -17.76
N GLU A 100 -22.05 19.22 -18.76
CA GLU A 100 -22.98 18.81 -19.83
C GLU A 100 -23.83 17.59 -19.44
N LEU A 101 -23.55 16.93 -18.31
CA LEU A 101 -24.35 15.81 -17.84
C LEU A 101 -25.72 16.30 -17.38
N GLU A 102 -26.79 15.67 -17.86
CA GLU A 102 -28.15 15.98 -17.47
C GLU A 102 -28.84 14.81 -16.77
N ILE A 103 -29.61 15.11 -15.74
CA ILE A 103 -30.50 14.16 -15.05
C ILE A 103 -31.93 14.71 -15.14
N GLY A 104 -32.80 13.96 -15.81
CA GLY A 104 -34.19 14.40 -16.05
C GLY A 104 -34.31 15.70 -16.86
N GLY A 105 -33.38 15.93 -17.81
CA GLY A 105 -33.38 17.11 -18.69
C GLY A 105 -32.95 18.42 -18.02
N LYS A 106 -32.23 18.32 -16.91
CA LYS A 106 -31.61 19.46 -16.20
C LYS A 106 -30.15 19.15 -15.93
N PRO A 107 -29.27 20.18 -15.82
CA PRO A 107 -27.89 19.97 -15.42
C PRO A 107 -27.79 19.14 -14.13
N ALA A 108 -26.97 18.10 -14.15
CA ALA A 108 -26.80 17.18 -13.04
C ALA A 108 -26.18 17.88 -11.83
N PHE A 109 -25.14 18.68 -12.06
CA PHE A 109 -24.40 19.39 -11.02
C PHE A 109 -24.65 20.89 -11.10
N ASN A 110 -24.70 21.52 -9.93
CA ASN A 110 -24.70 22.97 -9.82
C ASN A 110 -23.27 23.55 -9.95
N ARG A 111 -23.17 24.88 -10.02
CA ARG A 111 -21.87 25.57 -10.23
C ARG A 111 -20.86 25.30 -9.12
N ASP A 112 -21.31 25.23 -7.87
CA ASP A 112 -20.42 25.08 -6.72
C ASP A 112 -19.93 23.63 -6.62
N GLU A 113 -20.78 22.65 -6.96
CA GLU A 113 -20.38 21.23 -7.11
C GLU A 113 -19.34 21.05 -8.21
N LEU A 114 -19.52 21.71 -9.37
CA LEU A 114 -18.56 21.63 -10.48
C LEU A 114 -17.19 22.20 -10.09
N ARG A 115 -17.17 23.38 -9.43
CA ARG A 115 -15.92 23.98 -8.95
C ARG A 115 -15.20 23.07 -7.96
N HIS A 116 -15.93 22.44 -7.04
CA HIS A 116 -15.33 21.48 -6.13
C HIS A 116 -14.79 20.25 -6.85
N MET A 117 -15.50 19.75 -7.88
CA MET A 117 -15.00 18.64 -8.68
C MET A 117 -13.68 18.98 -9.39
N GLU A 118 -13.48 20.21 -9.86
CA GLU A 118 -12.18 20.67 -10.38
C GLU A 118 -11.07 20.58 -9.31
N ASP A 119 -11.32 21.09 -8.10
CA ASP A 119 -10.36 20.97 -6.99
C ASP A 119 -10.05 19.49 -6.66
N VAL A 120 -11.08 18.63 -6.65
CA VAL A 120 -10.92 17.18 -6.39
C VAL A 120 -10.14 16.50 -7.52
N GLN A 121 -10.28 16.94 -8.77
CA GLN A 121 -9.48 16.44 -9.88
C GLN A 121 -8.00 16.77 -9.69
N ASP A 122 -7.68 18.02 -9.33
CA ASP A 122 -6.30 18.43 -9.08
C ASP A 122 -5.63 17.61 -7.97
N VAL A 123 -6.33 17.42 -6.84
CA VAL A 123 -5.87 16.59 -5.72
C VAL A 123 -5.70 15.14 -6.16
N THR A 124 -6.65 14.61 -6.93
CA THR A 124 -6.59 13.24 -7.45
C THR A 124 -5.38 13.06 -8.36
N GLN A 125 -5.18 13.96 -9.33
CA GLN A 125 -4.06 13.89 -10.27
C GLN A 125 -2.71 14.04 -9.56
N ALA A 126 -2.61 14.94 -8.57
CA ALA A 126 -1.43 15.04 -7.72
C ALA A 126 -1.17 13.73 -6.97
N ALA A 127 -2.19 13.12 -6.37
CA ALA A 127 -2.07 11.84 -5.67
C ALA A 127 -1.63 10.71 -6.61
N LEU A 128 -2.16 10.62 -7.83
CA LEU A 128 -1.75 9.62 -8.81
C LEU A 128 -0.29 9.80 -9.28
N ARG A 129 0.17 11.05 -9.44
CA ARG A 129 1.58 11.35 -9.75
C ARG A 129 2.50 10.95 -8.58
N VAL A 130 2.09 11.22 -7.34
CA VAL A 130 2.81 10.78 -6.13
C VAL A 130 2.85 9.25 -6.02
N LEU A 131 1.75 8.55 -6.33
CA LEU A 131 1.72 7.09 -6.38
C LEU A 131 2.72 6.55 -7.43
N LEU A 132 2.75 7.13 -8.62
CA LEU A 132 3.68 6.73 -9.67
C LEU A 132 5.14 6.92 -9.24
N LEU A 133 5.47 8.12 -8.72
CA LEU A 133 6.80 8.42 -8.21
C LEU A 133 7.19 7.51 -7.04
N GLY A 134 6.29 7.32 -6.07
CA GLY A 134 6.49 6.44 -4.92
C GLY A 134 6.73 5.00 -5.35
N THR A 135 6.01 4.51 -6.36
CA THR A 135 6.21 3.17 -6.92
C THR A 135 7.57 3.04 -7.60
N ALA A 136 7.99 4.06 -8.36
CA ALA A 136 9.32 4.09 -8.98
C ALA A 136 10.45 4.08 -7.92
N LEU A 137 10.33 4.90 -6.87
CA LEU A 137 11.28 4.94 -5.76
C LEU A 137 11.32 3.63 -4.97
N LEU A 138 10.16 3.02 -4.73
CA LEU A 138 10.05 1.70 -4.11
C LEU A 138 10.79 0.66 -4.96
N ALA A 139 10.61 0.67 -6.28
CA ALA A 139 11.30 -0.23 -7.20
C ALA A 139 12.83 0.00 -7.20
N ILE A 140 13.29 1.25 -7.15
CA ILE A 140 14.71 1.60 -7.03
C ILE A 140 15.31 1.02 -5.75
N GLY A 141 14.60 1.10 -4.61
CA GLY A 141 15.03 0.47 -3.36
C GLY A 141 15.00 -1.07 -3.42
N PHE A 142 13.91 -1.62 -3.96
CA PHE A 142 13.60 -3.06 -3.93
C PHE A 142 14.48 -3.88 -4.87
N ILE A 143 14.59 -3.49 -6.14
CA ILE A 143 15.18 -4.30 -7.22
C ILE A 143 16.64 -4.68 -6.94
N PRO A 144 17.55 -3.76 -6.56
CA PRO A 144 18.95 -4.10 -6.29
C PRO A 144 19.09 -5.09 -5.13
N LEU A 145 18.30 -4.92 -4.07
CA LEU A 145 18.33 -5.79 -2.89
C LEU A 145 17.72 -7.17 -3.17
N ALA A 146 16.73 -7.27 -4.07
CA ALA A 146 16.08 -8.51 -4.46
C ALA A 146 16.96 -9.38 -5.38
N ARG A 147 17.69 -8.75 -6.32
CA ARG A 147 18.51 -9.46 -7.32
C ARG A 147 19.75 -10.14 -6.76
N GLN A 148 20.28 -9.64 -5.65
CA GLN A 148 21.47 -10.24 -5.02
C GLN A 148 21.05 -11.12 -3.83
N PRO A 149 21.23 -12.45 -3.88
CA PRO A 149 20.81 -13.35 -2.78
C PRO A 149 21.34 -12.94 -1.40
N ARG A 150 22.58 -12.42 -1.35
CA ARG A 150 23.24 -11.94 -0.13
C ARG A 150 22.56 -10.71 0.49
N LEU A 151 21.85 -9.90 -0.30
CA LEU A 151 21.17 -8.67 0.15
C LEU A 151 19.71 -8.90 0.54
N ARG A 152 19.12 -10.06 0.23
CA ARG A 152 17.73 -10.41 0.58
C ARG A 152 17.39 -10.30 2.08
N PRO A 153 18.29 -10.58 3.03
CA PRO A 153 18.04 -10.28 4.45
C PRO A 153 17.72 -8.79 4.71
N ARG A 154 18.44 -7.87 4.05
CA ARG A 154 18.20 -6.42 4.19
C ARG A 154 16.87 -6.00 3.56
N LEU A 155 16.51 -6.59 2.42
CA LEU A 155 15.19 -6.39 1.81
C LEU A 155 14.06 -6.82 2.75
N ARG A 156 14.14 -8.04 3.28
CA ARG A 156 13.15 -8.59 4.23
C ARG A 156 13.00 -7.70 5.46
N GLN A 157 14.11 -7.20 6.00
CA GLN A 157 14.10 -6.25 7.10
C GLN A 157 13.41 -4.93 6.71
N ALA A 158 13.72 -4.36 5.55
CA ALA A 158 13.10 -3.12 5.09
C ALA A 158 11.59 -3.26 4.86
N LEU A 159 11.15 -4.37 4.24
CA LEU A 159 9.72 -4.67 4.05
C LEU A 159 8.97 -4.82 5.37
N ARG A 160 9.58 -5.46 6.39
CA ARG A 160 8.99 -5.55 7.72
C ARG A 160 8.86 -4.19 8.39
N TRP A 161 9.91 -3.37 8.37
CA TRP A 161 9.85 -2.03 8.98
C TRP A 161 8.87 -1.11 8.26
N GLY A 162 8.88 -1.12 6.92
CA GLY A 162 7.89 -0.40 6.13
C GLY A 162 6.47 -0.90 6.43
N GLY A 163 6.28 -2.22 6.52
CA GLY A 163 4.99 -2.83 6.86
C GLY A 163 4.48 -2.41 8.24
N TRP A 164 5.34 -2.45 9.26
CA TRP A 164 4.98 -1.97 10.61
C TRP A 164 4.71 -0.47 10.65
N LEU A 165 5.48 0.34 9.91
CA LEU A 165 5.22 1.77 9.78
C LEU A 165 3.84 2.02 9.15
N THR A 166 3.53 1.36 8.04
CA THR A 166 2.22 1.43 7.40
C THR A 166 1.12 1.02 8.36
N PHE A 167 1.27 -0.13 9.03
CA PHE A 167 0.30 -0.62 10.00
C PHE A 167 0.06 0.37 11.14
N GLY A 168 1.12 0.97 11.69
CA GLY A 168 1.02 1.99 12.75
C GLY A 168 0.26 3.23 12.29
N VAL A 169 0.57 3.76 11.10
CA VAL A 169 -0.14 4.91 10.53
C VAL A 169 -1.63 4.60 10.36
N PHE A 170 -1.98 3.44 9.78
CA PHE A 170 -3.37 3.07 9.54
C PHE A 170 -4.17 2.76 10.80
N MET A 171 -3.55 2.11 11.78
CA MET A 171 -4.21 1.86 13.06
C MET A 171 -4.63 3.17 13.72
N ILE A 172 -3.78 4.19 13.67
CA ILE A 172 -4.08 5.51 14.25
C ILE A 172 -5.18 6.20 13.45
N THR A 173 -5.05 6.31 12.12
CA THR A 173 -6.05 7.03 11.30
C THR A 173 -7.41 6.35 11.31
N THR A 174 -7.45 5.01 11.23
CA THR A 174 -8.70 4.24 11.30
C THR A 174 -9.35 4.37 12.68
N ALA A 175 -8.56 4.37 13.77
CA ALA A 175 -9.12 4.59 15.10
C ALA A 175 -9.76 5.99 15.23
N VAL A 176 -9.11 7.04 14.73
CA VAL A 176 -9.68 8.39 14.71
C VAL A 176 -10.98 8.44 13.91
N MET A 177 -10.98 7.85 12.71
CA MET A 177 -12.15 7.76 11.83
C MET A 177 -13.33 7.06 12.51
N LEU A 178 -13.08 5.95 13.22
CA LEU A 178 -14.13 5.18 13.92
C LEU A 178 -14.65 5.89 15.19
N VAL A 179 -13.82 6.67 15.86
CA VAL A 179 -14.21 7.41 17.07
C VAL A 179 -14.95 8.70 16.73
N SER A 180 -14.51 9.41 15.69
CA SER A 180 -15.09 10.67 15.26
C SER A 180 -14.98 10.84 13.75
N TRP A 181 -16.01 10.34 13.05
CA TRP A 181 -16.10 10.49 11.60
C TRP A 181 -16.14 11.96 11.16
N GLY A 182 -16.95 12.79 11.82
CA GLY A 182 -17.06 14.22 11.48
C GLY A 182 -15.71 14.94 11.54
N PHE A 183 -14.96 14.76 12.63
CA PHE A 183 -13.62 15.34 12.76
C PHE A 183 -12.65 14.81 11.70
N PHE A 184 -12.67 13.49 11.44
CA PHE A 184 -11.81 12.90 10.41
C PHE A 184 -12.12 13.46 9.02
N PHE A 185 -13.40 13.55 8.66
CA PHE A 185 -13.85 14.04 7.37
C PHE A 185 -13.50 15.52 7.19
N GLU A 186 -13.81 16.37 8.18
CA GLU A 186 -13.45 17.79 8.19
C GLU A 186 -11.93 18.00 8.08
N ALA A 187 -11.15 17.33 8.95
CA ALA A 187 -9.70 17.46 8.95
C ALA A 187 -9.07 16.98 7.64
N PHE A 188 -9.63 15.95 6.99
CA PHE A 188 -9.20 15.53 5.66
C PHE A 188 -9.46 16.63 4.63
N HIS A 189 -10.67 17.21 4.60
CA HIS A 189 -11.01 18.23 3.62
C HIS A 189 -10.21 19.52 3.82
N ASP A 190 -9.99 19.96 5.05
CA ASP A 190 -9.22 21.18 5.37
C ASP A 190 -7.75 21.09 4.96
N VAL A 191 -7.20 19.89 4.77
CA VAL A 191 -5.83 19.69 4.26
C VAL A 191 -5.74 19.99 2.76
N PHE A 192 -6.82 19.75 2.01
CA PHE A 192 -6.81 19.78 0.55
C PHE A 192 -7.63 20.91 -0.07
N PHE A 193 -8.62 21.43 0.65
CA PHE A 193 -9.62 22.35 0.11
C PHE A 193 -9.76 23.60 0.98
N GLU A 194 -10.15 24.71 0.35
CA GLU A 194 -10.46 25.94 1.06
C GLU A 194 -11.75 25.81 1.88
N ALA A 195 -11.82 26.50 3.02
CA ALA A 195 -12.98 26.43 3.89
C ALA A 195 -14.26 26.87 3.16
N GLY A 196 -15.28 26.01 3.20
CA GLY A 196 -16.59 26.27 2.60
C GLY A 196 -16.72 25.92 1.12
N THR A 197 -15.67 25.45 0.43
CA THR A 197 -15.77 25.04 -0.99
C THR A 197 -16.22 23.60 -1.19
N TRP A 198 -16.27 22.81 -0.13
CA TRP A 198 -16.56 21.37 -0.17
C TRP A 198 -17.85 20.97 0.59
N GLN A 199 -18.58 21.94 1.14
CA GLN A 199 -19.80 21.71 1.92
C GLN A 199 -21.05 21.92 1.07
N PHE A 200 -21.89 20.88 0.98
CA PHE A 200 -23.07 20.85 0.11
C PHE A 200 -24.33 20.45 0.86
N TYR A 201 -25.49 20.76 0.28
CA TYR A 201 -26.76 20.27 0.80
C TYR A 201 -26.90 18.77 0.54
N LYS A 202 -27.63 18.07 1.42
CA LYS A 202 -27.95 16.65 1.22
C LYS A 202 -28.77 16.39 -0.04
N SER A 203 -29.45 17.41 -0.57
CA SER A 203 -30.20 17.37 -1.82
C SER A 203 -29.35 17.61 -3.07
N ASP A 204 -28.09 18.04 -2.92
CA ASP A 204 -27.20 18.28 -4.06
C ASP A 204 -26.76 16.95 -4.66
N THR A 205 -26.63 16.92 -5.99
CA THR A 205 -26.42 15.69 -6.76
C THR A 205 -25.17 14.94 -6.32
N LEU A 206 -24.08 15.65 -6.04
CA LEU A 206 -22.81 15.11 -5.59
C LEU A 206 -22.97 14.34 -4.27
N ILE A 207 -23.69 14.90 -3.29
CA ILE A 207 -23.96 14.22 -2.01
C ILE A 207 -24.94 13.06 -2.18
N ARG A 208 -25.88 13.17 -3.11
CA ARG A 208 -26.82 12.08 -3.42
C ARG A 208 -26.13 10.92 -4.13
N LEU A 209 -25.11 11.19 -4.96
CA LEU A 209 -24.28 10.20 -5.66
C LEU A 209 -23.13 9.65 -4.82
N TYR A 210 -22.68 10.37 -3.79
CA TYR A 210 -21.63 9.96 -2.86
C TYR A 210 -21.98 10.40 -1.44
N PRO A 211 -22.99 9.75 -0.80
CA PRO A 211 -23.42 10.14 0.53
C PRO A 211 -22.32 9.87 1.57
N GLU A 212 -22.48 10.44 2.76
CA GLU A 212 -21.54 10.28 3.87
C GLU A 212 -21.15 8.81 4.14
N GLN A 213 -22.14 7.91 4.08
CA GLN A 213 -21.92 6.47 4.23
C GLN A 213 -20.95 5.91 3.18
N PHE A 214 -21.08 6.30 1.90
CA PHE A 214 -20.17 5.89 0.83
C PHE A 214 -18.72 6.27 1.17
N TRP A 215 -18.49 7.50 1.64
CA TRP A 215 -17.15 7.97 2.00
C TRP A 215 -16.59 7.26 3.23
N PHE A 216 -17.43 6.95 4.22
CA PHE A 216 -17.04 6.15 5.37
C PHE A 216 -16.56 4.75 4.96
N ASP A 217 -17.33 4.07 4.12
CA ASP A 217 -17.00 2.72 3.66
C ASP A 217 -15.80 2.71 2.71
N ALA A 218 -15.64 3.74 1.88
CA ALA A 218 -14.45 3.95 1.06
C ALA A 218 -13.19 4.11 1.93
N ALA A 219 -13.24 4.98 2.94
CA ALA A 219 -12.13 5.19 3.86
C ALA A 219 -11.77 3.91 4.65
N LEU A 220 -12.78 3.18 5.13
CA LEU A 220 -12.60 1.89 5.79
C LEU A 220 -11.97 0.85 4.86
N SER A 221 -12.43 0.78 3.60
CA SER A 221 -11.91 -0.14 2.58
C SER A 221 -10.46 0.16 2.23
N ILE A 222 -10.09 1.45 2.11
CA ILE A 222 -8.70 1.88 1.93
C ILE A 222 -7.84 1.40 3.12
N GLY A 223 -8.33 1.62 4.35
CA GLY A 223 -7.66 1.17 5.57
C GLY A 223 -7.44 -0.34 5.60
N LEU A 224 -8.46 -1.12 5.22
CA LEU A 224 -8.37 -2.58 5.16
C LEU A 224 -7.37 -3.05 4.09
N LEU A 225 -7.49 -2.57 2.85
CA LEU A 225 -6.61 -2.96 1.74
C LEU A 225 -5.13 -2.67 2.05
N ALA A 226 -4.85 -1.48 2.58
CA ALA A 226 -3.50 -1.10 2.90
C ALA A 226 -2.94 -1.86 4.12
N SER A 227 -3.79 -2.16 5.12
CA SER A 227 -3.41 -3.00 6.26
C SER A 227 -3.13 -4.45 5.84
N LEU A 228 -3.91 -5.00 4.90
CA LEU A 228 -3.64 -6.31 4.30
C LEU A 228 -2.30 -6.31 3.55
N GLY A 229 -2.06 -5.30 2.70
CA GLY A 229 -0.78 -5.14 2.00
C GLY A 229 0.41 -5.02 2.95
N ALA A 230 0.27 -4.25 4.02
CA ALA A 230 1.27 -4.13 5.08
C ALA A 230 1.52 -5.47 5.79
N GLY A 231 0.44 -6.19 6.15
CA GLY A 231 0.50 -7.51 6.75
C GLY A 231 1.24 -8.52 5.89
N LEU A 232 1.01 -8.52 4.57
CA LEU A 232 1.78 -9.33 3.62
C LEU A 232 3.25 -8.95 3.58
N CYS A 233 3.58 -7.66 3.61
CA CYS A 233 4.96 -7.16 3.67
C CYS A 233 5.69 -7.58 4.95
N VAL A 234 4.97 -7.87 6.05
CA VAL A 234 5.55 -8.42 7.28
C VAL A 234 5.61 -9.96 7.25
N ALA A 235 4.50 -10.61 6.90
CA ALA A 235 4.31 -12.05 7.02
C ALA A 235 5.15 -12.85 6.00
N ILE A 236 5.27 -12.38 4.75
CA ILE A 236 6.03 -13.08 3.71
C ILE A 236 7.52 -13.15 4.09
N PRO A 237 8.21 -12.03 4.41
CA PRO A 237 9.60 -12.09 4.88
C PRO A 237 9.80 -13.01 6.09
N TRP A 238 8.89 -12.94 7.07
CA TRP A 238 8.93 -13.76 8.28
C TRP A 238 8.85 -15.26 7.96
N TYR A 239 7.86 -15.66 7.16
CA TYR A 239 7.67 -17.06 6.75
C TYR A 239 8.92 -17.62 6.04
N TRP A 240 9.53 -16.84 5.15
CA TRP A 240 10.73 -17.25 4.43
C TRP A 240 11.95 -17.39 5.34
N GLU A 241 12.12 -16.52 6.33
CA GLU A 241 13.17 -16.65 7.34
C GLU A 241 13.01 -17.93 8.16
N CYS A 242 11.80 -18.20 8.65
CA CYS A 242 11.51 -19.43 9.39
C CYS A 242 11.71 -20.69 8.55
N ARG A 243 11.39 -20.65 7.24
CA ARG A 243 11.62 -21.79 6.33
C ARG A 243 13.10 -22.06 6.13
N LEU A 244 13.91 -21.03 5.88
CA LEU A 244 15.35 -21.18 5.68
C LEU A 244 16.04 -21.67 6.96
N ALA A 245 15.63 -21.17 8.13
CA ALA A 245 16.14 -21.65 9.41
C ALA A 245 15.82 -23.14 9.64
N ARG A 246 14.62 -23.59 9.27
CA ARG A 246 14.24 -25.01 9.34
C ARG A 246 15.07 -25.89 8.40
N GLN A 247 15.29 -25.46 7.16
CA GLN A 247 16.10 -26.20 6.19
C GLN A 247 17.57 -26.34 6.64
N ALA A 248 18.11 -25.34 7.32
CA ALA A 248 19.46 -25.39 7.88
C ALA A 248 19.56 -26.29 9.13
N ALA A 249 18.45 -26.56 9.81
CA ALA A 249 18.40 -27.37 11.03
C ALA A 249 18.11 -28.86 10.77
N THR A 250 17.64 -29.24 9.59
CA THR A 250 17.47 -30.64 9.20
C THR A 250 18.84 -31.24 8.89
N PRO A 251 19.28 -32.32 9.58
CA PRO A 251 20.52 -33.02 9.24
C PRO A 251 20.45 -33.52 7.80
N SER A 252 21.55 -33.44 7.06
CA SER A 252 21.67 -34.10 5.77
C SER A 252 21.65 -35.62 6.00
N ASP A 253 20.81 -36.37 5.28
CA ASP A 253 20.80 -37.85 5.28
C ASP A 253 22.16 -38.47 4.87
N ALA A 254 23.15 -37.64 4.50
CA ALA A 254 24.53 -38.04 4.25
C ALA A 254 25.35 -38.36 5.52
N ASP A 255 24.83 -38.11 6.73
CA ASP A 255 25.54 -38.38 8.00
C ASP A 255 25.04 -39.68 8.70
N THR A 256 24.17 -40.44 8.05
CA THR A 256 23.81 -41.82 8.45
C THR A 256 24.48 -42.82 7.52
N ASP A 257 25.82 -42.92 7.59
CA ASP A 257 26.53 -44.11 7.12
C ASP A 257 26.54 -45.14 8.27
N PRO A 258 25.86 -46.30 8.18
CA PRO A 258 25.99 -47.35 9.17
C PRO A 258 27.34 -48.07 8.95
N ALA A 259 28.43 -47.42 9.37
CA ALA A 259 29.75 -48.01 9.32
C ALA A 259 29.87 -49.16 10.34
N TYR A 260 29.89 -50.38 9.79
CA TYR A 260 30.46 -51.64 10.28
C TYR A 260 29.84 -52.37 11.49
N PRO A 261 29.33 -53.62 11.31
CA PRO A 261 29.23 -54.56 12.42
C PRO A 261 30.63 -55.06 12.77
N VAL A 262 31.02 -54.90 14.04
CA VAL A 262 32.21 -55.52 14.62
C VAL A 262 31.99 -57.03 14.66
N GLU A 263 32.74 -57.79 13.87
CA GLU A 263 32.85 -59.25 14.03
C GLU A 263 33.48 -59.55 15.40
N ALA A 264 32.73 -60.22 16.27
CA ALA A 264 33.23 -60.77 17.52
C ALA A 264 33.73 -62.21 17.25
N THR A 265 35.02 -62.42 17.52
CA THR A 265 35.70 -63.72 17.64
C THR A 265 35.14 -64.56 18.77
#